data_AF-A0A0D2U146-F1
#
_entry.id   AF-A0A0D2U146-F1
#
_cell.length_a   1.000
_cell.length_b   1.000
_cell.length_c   1.000
_cell.angle_alpha   90.00
_cell.angle_beta   90.00
_cell.angle_gamma   90.00
#
_symmetry.space_group_name_H-M   'P 1'
#
loop_
_entity.id
_entity.type
_entity.pdbx_description
1 polymer ?
#
loop_
_entity_poly.entity_id
_entity_poly.type
_entity_poly.pdbx_seq_one_letter_code
_entity_poly.pdbx_strand_id
1 'polypeptide(L)'
;MDWNKPRPTAHTASVLSSRIMRSCTVPRSRLTLAAVGFMLVCLGYWLGSMAPRAGFGGRFSPHLDSAAVWSPDGVAHPKGAAAAVVAGGGGGGGGGGGLQDGVASAEDLSFIPYPRTAPLRTPGEVRFRIGMVADLDQASRSPDDEEWHSFLVRGYLVFHSDTNKYSVEIDPKPAARLTSRYAEKGRGMELSELVAFHGRLLAMDDRTGIIFELVLRNEEDGTGIHVHTPDEEAALREQALKLAHESHFADHLFYLTPAMLKGSGAGSGKSDFSVEVVPRYVLSDGPGDASKGFKAEWATIKDNRLVVGGLGKEWTTGKGVVVHTHPQWIKQIDGTGRIRHLDWKPFYDAMRASTGTSFPGYLIHESAVWSPLHRQWYFLPRRASSEPYDEVQDELRGTNWLLAADERFETITRTEIGRVEPRRGFSSFKFVPYTDDNEIIAIKTEEVAGKLSSYVTIFTIYGEVLLPDTLIALDAKLEGIEFI
;
A
#
# COMPACT_ATOMS: atom_id res chain seq x y z
N MET A 1 13.49 62.91 -39.38
CA MET A 1 12.20 63.02 -40.08
C MET A 1 11.21 62.20 -39.28
N ASP A 2 10.49 62.87 -38.40
CA ASP A 2 9.27 62.37 -37.75
C ASP A 2 8.18 62.07 -38.78
N TRP A 3 7.18 61.26 -38.43
CA TRP A 3 5.80 61.71 -38.17
C TRP A 3 4.82 60.51 -38.07
N ASN A 4 4.22 60.42 -36.87
CA ASN A 4 2.82 60.11 -36.55
C ASN A 4 2.19 58.70 -36.65
N LYS A 5 1.80 58.21 -35.45
CA LYS A 5 0.45 57.65 -35.17
C LYS A 5 -0.58 58.82 -35.05
N PRO A 6 -1.91 58.60 -35.20
CA PRO A 6 -2.76 58.17 -34.06
C PRO A 6 -3.99 57.28 -34.41
N ARG A 7 -4.61 56.69 -33.37
CA ARG A 7 -5.97 56.10 -33.30
C ARG A 7 -7.05 57.23 -33.17
N PRO A 8 -8.29 56.99 -32.71
CA PRO A 8 -9.44 56.16 -33.14
C PRO A 8 -10.70 57.04 -33.41
N THR A 9 -11.84 56.45 -33.83
CA THR A 9 -13.17 57.09 -33.68
C THR A 9 -14.25 56.10 -33.24
N ALA A 10 -15.00 56.51 -32.21
CA ALA A 10 -16.30 56.01 -31.77
C ALA A 10 -17.32 57.13 -31.97
N HIS A 11 -18.63 56.82 -32.02
CA HIS A 11 -19.76 57.66 -31.53
C HIS A 11 -21.11 56.90 -31.77
N THR A 12 -21.81 56.39 -30.74
CA THR A 12 -22.89 56.99 -29.87
C THR A 12 -24.28 57.03 -30.54
N ALA A 13 -25.46 56.85 -29.93
CA ALA A 13 -26.00 56.76 -28.55
C ALA A 13 -27.39 56.04 -28.63
N SER A 14 -28.06 55.54 -27.59
CA SER A 14 -28.84 56.33 -26.61
C SER A 14 -29.34 55.49 -25.41
N VAL A 15 -29.95 56.18 -24.45
CA VAL A 15 -30.08 55.92 -23.01
C VAL A 15 -31.57 55.83 -22.61
N LEU A 16 -31.96 54.97 -21.63
CA LEU A 16 -32.65 55.34 -20.36
C LEU A 16 -33.35 54.16 -19.62
N SER A 17 -32.89 53.94 -18.37
CA SER A 17 -33.64 53.87 -17.09
C SER A 17 -34.91 52.99 -16.90
N SER A 18 -34.87 52.04 -15.93
CA SER A 18 -35.45 52.19 -14.58
C SER A 18 -35.83 50.86 -13.86
N ARG A 19 -35.53 50.85 -12.56
CA ARG A 19 -35.93 50.03 -11.38
C ARG A 19 -37.03 48.94 -11.49
N ILE A 20 -36.87 47.83 -10.74
CA ILE A 20 -37.61 47.46 -9.49
C ILE A 20 -37.41 45.95 -9.14
N MET A 21 -37.16 45.67 -7.86
CA MET A 21 -37.14 44.34 -7.20
C MET A 21 -38.50 43.64 -7.14
N ARG A 22 -38.53 42.29 -7.18
CA ARG A 22 -39.35 41.37 -6.33
C ARG A 22 -38.67 39.99 -6.36
N SER A 23 -38.04 39.51 -5.28
CA SER A 23 -38.58 38.69 -4.18
C SER A 23 -39.53 37.56 -4.58
N CYS A 24 -39.15 36.31 -4.28
CA CYS A 24 -40.07 35.24 -3.85
C CYS A 24 -39.30 34.11 -3.16
N THR A 25 -39.32 34.17 -1.84
CA THR A 25 -39.07 33.08 -0.87
C THR A 25 -40.29 32.16 -0.76
N VAL A 26 -40.12 30.84 -0.66
CA VAL A 26 -41.08 29.90 -0.03
C VAL A 26 -40.31 28.63 0.46
N PRO A 27 -40.78 27.82 1.42
CA PRO A 27 -40.44 28.00 2.84
C PRO A 27 -39.94 26.70 3.53
N ARG A 28 -39.41 26.86 4.75
CA ARG A 28 -39.35 25.80 5.77
C ARG A 28 -40.68 25.74 6.52
N SER A 29 -41.18 24.53 6.79
CA SER A 29 -42.12 24.27 7.89
C SER A 29 -41.63 23.09 8.74
N ARG A 30 -41.74 23.29 10.06
CA ARG A 30 -41.48 22.38 11.17
C ARG A 30 -42.75 21.58 11.53
N LEU A 31 -42.59 20.72 12.55
CA LEU A 31 -43.58 20.04 13.42
C LEU A 31 -43.86 18.58 13.00
N THR A 32 -43.86 17.54 13.85
CA THR A 32 -43.81 17.41 15.32
C THR A 32 -43.59 15.93 15.71
N LEU A 33 -43.14 15.69 16.96
CA LEU A 33 -43.18 14.39 17.65
C LEU A 33 -44.57 13.74 17.67
N ALA A 34 -44.62 12.40 17.57
CA ALA A 34 -45.54 11.56 18.35
C ALA A 34 -44.97 10.13 18.48
N ALA A 35 -45.09 9.60 19.71
CA ALA A 35 -44.57 8.34 20.19
C ALA A 35 -45.56 7.16 19.98
N VAL A 36 -45.18 5.99 20.56
CA VAL A 36 -45.97 4.76 20.80
C VAL A 36 -45.94 3.78 19.60
N GLY A 37 -45.63 2.49 19.69
CA GLY A 37 -45.47 1.51 20.78
C GLY A 37 -45.81 0.11 20.22
N PHE A 38 -45.52 -0.95 20.99
CA PHE A 38 -45.81 -2.40 20.79
C PHE A 38 -44.82 -3.21 19.92
N MET A 39 -43.95 -4.05 20.51
CA MET A 39 -44.13 -5.39 21.13
C MET A 39 -44.41 -6.55 20.16
N LEU A 40 -43.36 -7.37 19.96
CA LEU A 40 -43.24 -8.81 20.29
C LEU A 40 -44.38 -9.82 19.97
N VAL A 41 -43.93 -11.03 19.57
CA VAL A 41 -44.31 -12.40 19.98
C VAL A 41 -44.66 -13.38 18.81
N CYS A 42 -44.18 -14.63 19.00
CA CYS A 42 -44.50 -15.94 18.37
C CYS A 42 -43.60 -16.32 17.17
N LEU A 43 -42.66 -17.28 17.19
CA LEU A 43 -42.47 -18.58 17.86
C LEU A 43 -43.55 -19.63 17.55
N GLY A 44 -43.16 -20.76 16.93
CA GLY A 44 -43.94 -22.01 17.00
C GLY A 44 -43.95 -22.93 15.77
N TYR A 45 -42.96 -23.82 15.67
CA TYR A 45 -43.05 -25.27 15.37
C TYR A 45 -44.05 -25.83 14.34
N TRP A 46 -43.56 -26.68 13.42
CA TRP A 46 -43.98 -28.10 13.42
C TRP A 46 -42.97 -29.05 12.73
N LEU A 47 -42.95 -30.28 13.25
CA LEU A 47 -42.00 -31.38 13.10
C LEU A 47 -42.68 -32.58 12.43
N GLY A 48 -41.88 -33.40 11.73
CA GLY A 48 -42.10 -34.84 11.51
C GLY A 48 -42.91 -35.20 10.27
N SER A 49 -42.68 -36.31 9.56
CA SER A 49 -41.81 -37.49 9.68
C SER A 49 -42.24 -38.38 8.48
N MET A 50 -41.40 -39.09 7.74
CA MET A 50 -40.92 -40.43 8.05
C MET A 50 -40.09 -40.97 6.86
N ALA A 51 -38.97 -41.63 7.17
CA ALA A 51 -38.21 -42.58 6.35
C ALA A 51 -38.92 -43.98 6.37
N PRO A 52 -38.33 -45.16 5.99
CA PRO A 52 -36.94 -45.46 5.58
C PRO A 52 -36.68 -46.61 4.55
N ARG A 53 -35.36 -46.82 4.29
CA ARG A 53 -34.57 -48.06 3.98
C ARG A 53 -33.93 -48.06 2.59
N ALA A 54 -32.70 -48.52 2.34
CA ALA A 54 -31.54 -49.05 3.08
C ALA A 54 -30.33 -48.95 2.09
N GLY A 55 -29.07 -48.66 2.46
CA GLY A 55 -28.09 -49.56 3.08
C GLY A 55 -26.78 -49.59 2.23
N PHE A 56 -25.65 -49.88 2.88
CA PHE A 56 -24.22 -49.78 2.45
C PHE A 56 -23.60 -48.38 2.59
N GLY A 57 -22.54 -48.11 3.36
CA GLY A 57 -21.60 -48.97 4.08
C GLY A 57 -20.16 -48.48 3.84
N GLY A 58 -19.75 -47.40 4.50
CA GLY A 58 -18.39 -46.85 4.41
C GLY A 58 -18.12 -45.87 5.55
N ARG A 59 -17.19 -46.22 6.44
CA ARG A 59 -16.83 -45.45 7.65
C ARG A 59 -16.22 -44.09 7.31
N PHE A 60 -16.86 -43.02 7.78
CA PHE A 60 -16.21 -41.75 8.11
C PHE A 60 -16.86 -41.24 9.40
N SER A 61 -16.08 -41.11 10.47
CA SER A 61 -16.51 -40.42 11.70
C SER A 61 -16.35 -38.91 11.51
N PRO A 62 -17.33 -38.08 11.91
CA PRO A 62 -17.17 -36.65 12.03
C PRO A 62 -16.75 -36.30 13.46
N HIS A 63 -15.71 -35.48 13.62
CA HIS A 63 -15.52 -34.68 14.81
C HIS A 63 -15.53 -33.20 14.38
N LEU A 64 -16.71 -32.60 14.51
CA LEU A 64 -16.86 -31.21 14.88
C LEU A 64 -16.66 -31.16 16.41
N ASP A 65 -15.64 -30.41 16.84
CA ASP A 65 -15.61 -29.59 18.04
C ASP A 65 -14.16 -29.32 18.43
N SER A 66 -13.67 -28.14 18.08
CA SER A 66 -12.74 -27.40 18.94
C SER A 66 -12.69 -25.95 18.47
N ALA A 67 -13.46 -25.09 19.14
CA ALA A 67 -13.08 -23.71 19.30
C ALA A 67 -11.64 -23.68 19.86
N ALA A 68 -10.71 -23.10 19.12
CA ALA A 68 -9.37 -22.87 19.62
C ALA A 68 -9.46 -21.76 20.67
N VAL A 69 -9.58 -22.17 21.92
CA VAL A 69 -9.34 -21.33 23.09
C VAL A 69 -7.87 -20.93 23.03
N TRP A 70 -7.63 -19.65 22.83
CA TRP A 70 -6.33 -19.02 22.99
C TRP A 70 -5.87 -19.24 24.44
N SER A 71 -4.75 -19.93 24.65
CA SER A 71 -4.05 -19.93 25.94
C SER A 71 -2.82 -19.04 25.83
N PRO A 72 -2.60 -18.15 26.82
CA PRO A 72 -1.35 -17.43 26.94
C PRO A 72 -0.25 -18.40 27.40
N ASP A 73 0.95 -18.22 26.86
CA ASP A 73 2.17 -18.98 27.17
C ASP A 73 2.30 -20.35 26.48
N GLY A 74 2.99 -20.38 25.33
CA GLY A 74 3.28 -21.62 24.62
C GLY A 74 4.21 -21.48 23.42
N VAL A 75 5.32 -20.75 23.53
CA VAL A 75 6.40 -20.81 22.52
C VAL A 75 7.21 -22.08 22.76
N ALA A 76 7.07 -23.06 21.88
CA ALA A 76 8.02 -24.16 21.79
C ALA A 76 9.26 -23.68 21.02
N HIS A 77 10.37 -23.45 21.73
CA HIS A 77 11.68 -23.23 21.10
C HIS A 77 12.26 -24.55 20.58
N PRO A 78 12.81 -24.61 19.36
CA PRO A 78 13.71 -25.68 18.97
C PRO A 78 15.02 -25.57 19.77
N LYS A 79 15.42 -26.67 20.42
CA LYS A 79 16.69 -26.79 21.14
C LYS A 79 17.87 -26.65 20.16
N GLY A 80 18.77 -25.69 20.42
CA GLY A 80 20.07 -25.64 19.75
C GLY A 80 20.97 -24.52 20.27
N ALA A 81 22.05 -24.90 20.95
CA ALA A 81 23.24 -24.12 21.33
C ALA A 81 23.06 -22.99 22.37
N ALA A 82 23.16 -23.36 23.65
CA ALA A 82 23.62 -22.45 24.70
C ALA A 82 25.14 -22.21 24.53
N ALA A 83 25.54 -20.96 24.29
CA ALA A 83 26.93 -20.54 24.43
C ALA A 83 27.17 -20.09 25.89
N ALA A 84 27.94 -20.90 26.62
CA ALA A 84 28.38 -20.59 27.97
C ALA A 84 29.38 -19.43 27.94
N VAL A 85 29.13 -18.41 28.76
CA VAL A 85 30.09 -17.34 29.08
C VAL A 85 31.17 -17.94 29.99
N VAL A 86 32.37 -18.16 29.45
CA VAL A 86 33.56 -18.44 30.26
C VAL A 86 34.33 -17.14 30.43
N ALA A 87 34.39 -16.68 31.68
CA ALA A 87 35.32 -15.65 32.12
C ALA A 87 36.74 -16.23 32.21
N GLY A 88 37.70 -15.55 31.61
CA GLY A 88 39.14 -15.82 31.75
C GLY A 88 39.94 -14.64 31.25
N GLY A 89 40.54 -13.88 32.18
CA GLY A 89 41.35 -12.71 31.87
C GLY A 89 42.81 -13.00 31.55
N GLY A 90 43.50 -11.98 31.02
CA GLY A 90 44.93 -11.77 31.21
C GLY A 90 45.83 -11.71 29.95
N GLY A 91 46.17 -10.48 29.54
CA GLY A 91 47.58 -10.10 29.26
C GLY A 91 48.13 -10.13 27.83
N GLY A 92 48.45 -8.95 27.30
CA GLY A 92 49.80 -8.66 26.77
C GLY A 92 50.07 -8.69 25.25
N GLY A 93 50.05 -7.50 24.62
CA GLY A 93 51.15 -6.95 23.79
C GLY A 93 51.45 -7.51 22.38
N GLY A 94 51.58 -6.59 21.42
CA GLY A 94 52.43 -6.75 20.23
C GLY A 94 51.75 -6.43 18.90
N GLY A 95 52.20 -5.35 18.25
CA GLY A 95 51.63 -4.84 16.99
C GLY A 95 52.01 -5.64 15.74
N GLY A 96 51.20 -5.44 14.70
CA GLY A 96 51.43 -5.93 13.35
C GLY A 96 50.26 -5.54 12.46
N GLY A 97 50.44 -4.51 11.63
CA GLY A 97 49.42 -4.03 10.72
C GLY A 97 49.05 -5.09 9.68
N GLY A 98 47.76 -5.42 9.63
CA GLY A 98 47.13 -6.16 8.55
C GLY A 98 45.75 -5.57 8.34
N LEU A 99 45.52 -4.97 7.18
CA LEU A 99 44.18 -4.66 6.68
C LEU A 99 43.46 -6.01 6.53
N GLN A 100 42.64 -6.38 7.52
CA GLN A 100 41.66 -7.43 7.36
C GLN A 100 40.41 -6.78 6.77
N ASP A 101 40.21 -7.03 5.49
CA ASP A 101 38.93 -6.83 4.81
C ASP A 101 37.88 -7.66 5.56
N GLY A 102 37.10 -6.98 6.40
CA GLY A 102 35.92 -7.53 7.05
C GLY A 102 34.81 -7.71 6.02
N VAL A 103 34.93 -8.69 5.14
CA VAL A 103 33.79 -9.20 4.39
C VAL A 103 32.93 -9.94 5.41
N ALA A 104 31.80 -9.34 5.78
CA ALA A 104 30.77 -10.02 6.53
C ALA A 104 30.44 -11.34 5.80
N SER A 105 30.71 -12.47 6.45
CA SER A 105 30.40 -13.79 5.91
C SER A 105 28.90 -13.88 5.63
N ALA A 106 28.54 -14.43 4.47
CA ALA A 106 27.18 -14.53 3.94
C ALA A 106 26.16 -15.31 4.79
N GLU A 107 26.51 -15.70 6.02
CA GLU A 107 25.69 -16.54 6.90
C GLU A 107 24.79 -15.74 7.87
N ASP A 108 24.95 -14.41 8.00
CA ASP A 108 24.19 -13.59 8.97
C ASP A 108 23.07 -12.71 8.35
N LEU A 109 22.78 -12.86 7.05
CA LEU A 109 21.62 -12.22 6.39
C LEU A 109 20.32 -13.05 6.53
N SER A 110 20.35 -14.12 7.32
CA SER A 110 19.35 -15.19 7.34
C SER A 110 18.16 -14.95 8.28
N PHE A 111 18.23 -13.94 9.16
CA PHE A 111 17.10 -13.55 10.00
C PHE A 111 16.99 -12.03 10.13
N ILE A 112 16.23 -11.42 9.22
CA ILE A 112 15.68 -10.08 9.48
C ILE A 112 14.28 -10.28 10.05
N PRO A 113 14.01 -9.83 11.29
CA PRO A 113 12.67 -9.92 11.85
C PRO A 113 11.69 -9.17 10.94
N TYR A 114 10.59 -9.84 10.60
CA TYR A 114 9.46 -9.26 9.89
C TYR A 114 8.20 -9.50 10.72
N PRO A 115 7.39 -8.46 11.02
CA PRO A 115 7.59 -7.05 10.67
C PRO A 115 8.83 -6.44 11.34
N ARG A 116 9.36 -5.33 10.78
CA ARG A 116 10.61 -4.70 11.24
C ARG A 116 10.50 -4.19 12.68
N THR A 117 9.36 -3.59 13.05
CA THR A 117 9.03 -3.31 14.45
C THR A 117 8.16 -4.42 15.04
N ALA A 118 8.45 -4.79 16.29
CA ALA A 118 7.64 -5.77 17.01
C ALA A 118 6.21 -5.20 17.21
N PRO A 119 5.15 -6.02 16.98
CA PRO A 119 3.78 -5.56 17.22
C PRO A 119 3.58 -5.18 18.69
N LEU A 120 2.85 -4.08 18.93
CA LEU A 120 2.43 -3.69 20.27
C LEU A 120 1.20 -4.51 20.66
N ARG A 121 1.24 -5.15 21.83
CA ARG A 121 0.15 -6.01 22.33
C ARG A 121 -0.39 -5.43 23.63
N THR A 122 -1.69 -5.18 23.66
CA THR A 122 -2.43 -4.79 24.86
C THR A 122 -3.62 -5.73 25.05
N PRO A 123 -4.25 -5.80 26.24
CA PRO A 123 -5.52 -6.48 26.37
C PRO A 123 -6.55 -5.88 25.40
N GLY A 124 -7.08 -6.68 24.47
CA GLY A 124 -8.09 -6.24 23.50
C GLY A 124 -7.55 -5.83 22.12
N GLU A 125 -6.27 -5.47 21.99
CA GLU A 125 -5.71 -4.97 20.71
C GLU A 125 -4.30 -5.53 20.40
N VAL A 126 -4.04 -5.73 19.10
CA VAL A 126 -2.68 -5.90 18.55
C VAL A 126 -2.44 -4.83 17.49
N ARG A 127 -1.37 -4.06 17.62
CA ARG A 127 -1.06 -2.92 16.75
C ARG A 127 0.23 -3.19 15.98
N PHE A 128 0.18 -3.02 14.67
CA PHE A 128 1.32 -3.19 13.77
C PHE A 128 1.67 -1.83 13.15
N ARG A 129 2.95 -1.44 13.22
CA ARG A 129 3.40 -0.22 12.56
C ARG A 129 3.37 -0.42 11.05
N ILE A 130 2.78 0.54 10.36
CA ILE A 130 2.73 0.55 8.89
C ILE A 130 3.32 1.85 8.34
N GLY A 131 3.95 1.73 7.17
CA GLY A 131 4.44 2.84 6.35
C GLY A 131 3.82 2.78 4.97
N MET A 132 3.57 3.95 4.38
CA MET A 132 3.03 4.10 3.04
C MET A 132 3.75 5.22 2.30
N VAL A 133 4.02 5.03 1.01
CA VAL A 133 4.66 6.05 0.15
C VAL A 133 3.67 6.64 -0.84
N ALA A 134 3.84 7.93 -1.12
CA ALA A 134 2.99 8.65 -2.05
C ALA A 134 3.62 8.72 -3.46
N ASP A 135 2.80 8.50 -4.48
CA ASP A 135 3.10 8.96 -5.83
C ASP A 135 2.29 10.23 -6.12
N LEU A 136 3.00 11.31 -6.45
CA LEU A 136 2.44 12.63 -6.75
C LEU A 136 2.45 12.92 -8.26
N ASP A 137 2.82 11.94 -9.09
CA ASP A 137 3.04 12.10 -10.52
C ASP A 137 3.95 13.33 -10.80
N GLN A 138 3.54 14.18 -11.73
CA GLN A 138 4.24 15.41 -12.09
C GLN A 138 4.25 16.45 -10.96
N ALA A 139 3.37 16.35 -9.96
CA ALA A 139 3.35 17.24 -8.82
C ALA A 139 4.46 16.94 -7.79
N SER A 140 5.23 15.86 -7.99
CA SER A 140 6.45 15.57 -7.24
C SER A 140 7.53 16.66 -7.44
N ARG A 141 7.52 17.37 -8.57
CA ARG A 141 8.53 18.38 -8.87
C ARG A 141 8.35 19.64 -8.00
N SER A 142 9.41 20.07 -7.33
CA SER A 142 9.45 21.37 -6.65
C SER A 142 9.38 22.51 -7.68
N PRO A 143 8.61 23.58 -7.42
CA PRO A 143 8.52 24.71 -8.34
C PRO A 143 9.81 25.55 -8.40
N ASP A 144 10.56 25.59 -7.30
CA ASP A 144 11.67 26.53 -7.11
C ASP A 144 13.06 25.92 -7.31
N ASP A 145 13.16 24.58 -7.32
CA ASP A 145 14.42 23.84 -7.36
C ASP A 145 14.38 22.64 -8.31
N GLU A 146 15.54 22.18 -8.80
CA GLU A 146 15.71 20.88 -9.47
C GLU A 146 15.67 19.74 -8.44
N GLU A 147 14.57 19.68 -7.70
CA GLU A 147 14.30 18.71 -6.65
C GLU A 147 12.90 18.13 -6.83
N TRP A 148 12.79 16.83 -6.60
CA TRP A 148 11.53 16.09 -6.59
C TRP A 148 11.28 15.56 -5.19
N HIS A 149 10.01 15.38 -4.86
CA HIS A 149 9.61 14.93 -3.54
C HIS A 149 8.44 13.96 -3.57
N SER A 150 8.40 13.14 -2.52
CA SER A 150 7.32 12.25 -2.13
C SER A 150 7.13 12.37 -0.61
N PHE A 151 6.29 11.52 -0.03
CA PHE A 151 5.99 11.47 1.39
C PHE A 151 5.99 10.03 1.91
N LEU A 152 6.58 9.82 3.08
CA LEU A 152 6.38 8.63 3.90
C LEU A 152 5.30 8.94 4.94
N VAL A 153 4.13 8.34 4.77
CA VAL A 153 3.01 8.37 5.70
C VAL A 153 3.13 7.17 6.63
N ARG A 154 2.93 7.37 7.93
CA ARG A 154 2.97 6.30 8.92
C ARG A 154 1.65 6.19 9.65
N GLY A 155 1.41 5.02 10.22
CA GLY A 155 0.23 4.75 11.01
C GLY A 155 0.30 3.40 11.70
N TYR A 156 -0.87 2.91 12.10
CA TYR A 156 -1.06 1.60 12.68
C TYR A 156 -2.16 0.84 11.97
N LEU A 157 -1.90 -0.43 11.68
CA LEU A 157 -2.96 -1.44 11.55
C LEU A 157 -3.28 -1.95 12.96
N VAL A 158 -4.55 -1.91 13.35
CA VAL A 158 -5.01 -2.35 14.66
C VAL A 158 -5.98 -3.51 14.50
N PHE A 159 -5.67 -4.65 15.10
CA PHE A 159 -6.57 -5.77 15.25
C PHE A 159 -7.23 -5.72 16.64
N HIS A 160 -8.56 -5.75 16.66
CA HIS A 160 -9.38 -5.70 17.87
C HIS A 160 -9.85 -7.11 18.23
N SER A 161 -9.23 -7.75 19.22
CA SER A 161 -9.51 -9.15 19.58
C SER A 161 -10.94 -9.36 20.09
N ASP A 162 -11.54 -8.33 20.68
CA ASP A 162 -12.89 -8.42 21.26
C ASP A 162 -13.98 -8.48 20.19
N THR A 163 -13.72 -7.93 19.01
CA THR A 163 -14.69 -7.89 17.90
C THR A 163 -14.25 -8.70 16.68
N ASN A 164 -13.00 -9.18 16.68
CA ASN A 164 -12.35 -9.81 15.53
C ASN A 164 -12.39 -8.93 14.28
N LYS A 165 -12.08 -7.64 14.45
CA LYS A 165 -12.12 -6.63 13.38
C LYS A 165 -10.83 -5.84 13.32
N TYR A 166 -10.60 -5.22 12.17
CA TYR A 166 -9.49 -4.31 11.96
C TYR A 166 -9.93 -2.84 11.95
N SER A 167 -9.02 -1.96 12.32
CA SER A 167 -9.04 -0.54 11.98
C SER A 167 -7.66 -0.08 11.53
N VAL A 168 -7.61 1.06 10.84
CA VAL A 168 -6.36 1.72 10.47
C VAL A 168 -6.37 3.13 11.05
N GLU A 169 -5.24 3.53 11.62
CA GLU A 169 -5.05 4.84 12.25
C GLU A 169 -3.83 5.49 11.58
N ILE A 170 -3.99 6.68 10.96
CA ILE A 170 -2.86 7.46 10.42
C ILE A 170 -2.28 8.34 11.53
N ASP A 171 -0.96 8.50 11.54
CA ASP A 171 -0.29 9.38 12.51
C ASP A 171 -0.87 10.81 12.41
N PRO A 172 -1.14 11.49 13.55
CA PRO A 172 -1.66 12.86 13.54
C PRO A 172 -0.64 13.90 13.11
N LYS A 173 0.65 13.52 13.04
CA LYS A 173 1.76 14.41 12.66
C LYS A 173 1.95 14.45 11.15
N PRO A 174 2.54 15.52 10.60
CA PRO A 174 2.78 15.62 9.16
C PRO A 174 3.60 14.43 8.63
N ALA A 175 3.30 14.02 7.40
CA ALA A 175 4.07 12.98 6.73
C ALA A 175 5.52 13.44 6.52
N ALA A 176 6.48 12.52 6.61
CA ALA A 176 7.87 12.88 6.38
C ALA A 176 8.10 13.10 4.89
N ARG A 177 8.64 14.28 4.55
CA ARG A 177 8.98 14.63 3.17
C ARG A 177 10.23 13.86 2.75
N LEU A 178 10.14 13.16 1.62
CA LEU A 178 11.24 12.46 0.96
C LEU A 178 11.69 13.33 -0.20
N THR A 179 12.99 13.65 -0.31
CA THR A 179 13.49 14.49 -1.41
C THR A 179 14.66 13.85 -2.14
N SER A 180 14.77 14.16 -3.42
CA SER A 180 15.87 13.71 -4.28
C SER A 180 16.06 14.68 -5.44
N ARG A 181 17.30 14.76 -5.94
CA ARG A 181 17.64 15.50 -7.17
C ARG A 181 17.83 14.58 -8.38
N TYR A 182 17.67 13.27 -8.19
CA TYR A 182 17.67 12.34 -9.31
C TYR A 182 16.34 12.42 -10.05
N ALA A 183 16.41 12.59 -11.37
CA ALA A 183 15.26 12.62 -12.24
C ALA A 183 15.63 12.12 -13.64
N GLU A 184 14.65 11.54 -14.33
CA GLU A 184 14.74 11.20 -15.74
C GLU A 184 13.67 11.99 -16.50
N LYS A 185 14.10 12.74 -17.52
CA LYS A 185 13.21 13.60 -18.34
C LYS A 185 12.35 14.56 -17.50
N GLY A 186 12.93 15.08 -16.41
CA GLY A 186 12.28 16.05 -15.53
C GLY A 186 11.25 15.48 -14.56
N ARG A 187 11.21 14.16 -14.38
CA ARG A 187 10.35 13.44 -13.43
C ARG A 187 11.19 12.55 -12.50
N GLY A 188 10.78 12.41 -11.26
CA GLY A 188 11.45 11.59 -10.25
C GLY A 188 10.68 11.61 -8.93
N MET A 189 11.05 10.74 -7.99
CA MET A 189 10.32 10.53 -6.72
C MET A 189 8.84 10.18 -6.90
N GLU A 190 8.49 9.50 -7.99
CA GLU A 190 7.17 8.91 -8.19
C GLU A 190 7.24 7.48 -7.64
N LEU A 191 7.02 7.37 -6.32
CA LEU A 191 7.31 6.16 -5.56
C LEU A 191 6.15 5.17 -5.62
N SER A 192 6.31 4.10 -6.39
CA SER A 192 5.22 3.15 -6.74
C SER A 192 5.19 1.85 -5.94
N GLU A 193 6.08 1.66 -4.95
CA GLU A 193 5.99 0.54 -3.99
C GLU A 193 6.88 0.80 -2.75
N LEU A 194 6.57 0.12 -1.65
CA LEU A 194 7.36 0.07 -0.42
C LEU A 194 7.59 -1.39 0.01
N VAL A 195 8.84 -1.77 0.26
CA VAL A 195 9.19 -3.15 0.62
C VAL A 195 10.34 -3.24 1.63
N ALA A 196 10.23 -4.14 2.58
CA ALA A 196 11.31 -4.49 3.49
C ALA A 196 12.22 -5.59 2.88
N PHE A 197 13.50 -5.30 2.73
CA PHE A 197 14.49 -6.26 2.22
C PHE A 197 15.82 -6.11 2.94
N HIS A 198 16.37 -7.20 3.47
CA HIS A 198 17.69 -7.21 4.13
C HIS A 198 17.85 -6.12 5.22
N GLY A 199 16.79 -5.91 6.02
CA GLY A 199 16.76 -4.95 7.11
C GLY A 199 16.47 -3.50 6.69
N ARG A 200 16.41 -3.27 5.37
CA ARG A 200 16.22 -1.95 4.75
C ARG A 200 14.77 -1.78 4.35
N LEU A 201 14.30 -0.54 4.42
CA LEU A 201 13.03 -0.13 3.84
C LEU A 201 13.32 0.49 2.47
N LEU A 202 12.78 -0.09 1.40
CA LEU A 202 13.09 0.29 0.03
C LEU A 202 11.85 0.84 -0.66
N ALA A 203 12.01 1.95 -1.39
CA ALA A 203 10.98 2.55 -2.23
C ALA A 203 11.48 2.72 -3.67
N MET A 204 10.60 2.62 -4.65
CA MET A 204 10.97 2.50 -6.07
C MET A 204 10.42 3.65 -6.88
N ASP A 205 11.29 4.41 -7.53
CA ASP A 205 10.90 5.48 -8.44
C ASP A 205 10.67 4.92 -9.84
N ASP A 206 9.42 4.94 -10.30
CA ASP A 206 8.98 4.37 -11.58
C ASP A 206 9.48 5.17 -12.80
N ARG A 207 10.08 6.34 -12.58
CA ARG A 207 10.61 7.21 -13.64
C ARG A 207 12.05 6.92 -13.92
N THR A 208 12.87 6.97 -12.88
CA THR A 208 14.32 6.79 -12.96
C THR A 208 14.73 5.32 -12.91
N GLY A 209 13.83 4.44 -12.44
CA GLY A 209 14.16 3.05 -12.11
C GLY A 209 15.08 2.93 -10.89
N ILE A 210 15.27 4.00 -10.11
CA ILE A 210 16.08 3.97 -8.90
C ILE A 210 15.29 3.33 -7.77
N ILE A 211 15.89 2.35 -7.09
CA ILE A 211 15.44 1.91 -5.77
C ILE A 211 16.18 2.72 -4.72
N PHE A 212 15.43 3.47 -3.93
CA PHE A 212 15.91 4.22 -2.77
C PHE A 212 15.77 3.38 -1.50
N GLU A 213 16.76 3.45 -0.63
CA GLU A 213 16.62 3.08 0.77
C GLU A 213 16.15 4.29 1.56
N LEU A 214 15.08 4.10 2.34
CA LEU A 214 14.55 5.07 3.27
C LEU A 214 15.15 4.80 4.65
N VAL A 215 16.16 5.59 5.03
CA VAL A 215 16.79 5.49 6.35
C VAL A 215 16.10 6.46 7.30
N LEU A 216 15.25 5.92 8.16
CA LEU A 216 14.53 6.72 9.17
C LEU A 216 15.47 7.02 10.35
N ARG A 217 15.55 8.30 10.74
CA ARG A 217 16.34 8.81 11.87
C ARG A 217 15.45 9.60 12.82
N ASN A 218 15.66 9.45 14.12
CA ASN A 218 15.01 10.29 15.12
C ASN A 218 15.61 11.70 15.08
N GLU A 219 14.79 12.76 15.13
CA GLU A 219 15.28 14.14 15.13
C GLU A 219 15.86 14.58 16.49
N GLU A 220 15.45 13.96 17.60
CA GLU A 220 15.85 14.43 18.94
C GLU A 220 17.28 14.01 19.32
N ASP A 221 17.72 12.81 18.96
CA ASP A 221 19.02 12.26 19.34
C ASP A 221 19.86 11.75 18.16
N GLY A 222 19.33 11.80 16.93
CA GLY A 222 20.00 11.31 15.73
C GLY A 222 20.22 9.80 15.71
N THR A 223 19.67 9.06 16.67
CA THR A 223 19.75 7.60 16.72
C THR A 223 18.63 6.98 15.86
N GLY A 224 18.57 5.65 15.81
CA GLY A 224 17.53 4.94 15.05
C GLY A 224 16.11 5.35 15.47
N ILE A 225 15.10 4.83 14.77
CA ILE A 225 13.68 5.15 15.07
C ILE A 225 13.40 4.92 16.56
N HIS A 226 12.99 5.96 17.30
CA HIS A 226 12.42 5.80 18.63
C HIS A 226 11.14 4.99 18.51
N VAL A 227 11.15 3.77 19.06
CA VAL A 227 9.96 2.95 19.15
C VAL A 227 9.20 3.41 20.38
N HIS A 228 8.05 4.05 20.17
CA HIS A 228 7.23 4.54 21.26
C HIS A 228 6.83 3.39 22.19
N THR A 229 6.90 3.66 23.50
CA THR A 229 6.34 2.75 24.49
C THR A 229 4.80 2.73 24.40
N PRO A 230 4.12 1.67 24.89
CA PRO A 230 2.66 1.64 24.91
C PRO A 230 2.01 2.87 25.60
N ASP A 231 2.65 3.42 26.63
CA ASP A 231 2.16 4.61 27.34
C ASP A 231 2.34 5.89 26.50
N GLU A 232 3.45 6.01 25.78
CA GLU A 232 3.70 7.12 24.84
C GLU A 232 2.70 7.08 23.68
N GLU A 233 2.43 5.89 23.13
CA GLU A 233 1.41 5.69 22.10
C GLU A 233 0.00 6.02 22.61
N ALA A 234 -0.34 5.62 23.84
CA ALA A 234 -1.61 5.95 24.45
C ALA A 234 -1.78 7.48 24.60
N ALA A 235 -0.74 8.19 25.03
CA ALA A 235 -0.75 9.64 25.15
C ALA A 235 -0.89 10.35 23.80
N LEU A 236 -0.15 9.89 22.77
CA LEU A 236 -0.27 10.39 21.40
C LEU A 236 -1.69 10.16 20.86
N ARG A 237 -2.27 8.98 21.09
CA ARG A 237 -3.65 8.63 20.70
C ARG A 237 -4.68 9.54 21.39
N GLU A 238 -4.53 9.80 22.68
CA GLU A 238 -5.42 10.71 23.43
C GLU A 238 -5.36 12.14 22.87
N GLN A 239 -4.15 12.64 22.60
CA GLN A 239 -3.96 13.94 21.94
C GLN A 239 -4.63 13.97 20.56
N ALA A 240 -4.48 12.89 19.80
CA ALA A 240 -5.06 12.75 18.47
C ALA A 240 -6.59 12.72 18.51
N LEU A 241 -7.19 11.97 19.45
CA LEU A 241 -8.63 11.92 19.69
C LEU A 241 -9.19 13.30 20.05
N LYS A 242 -8.47 14.07 20.87
CA LYS A 242 -8.85 15.44 21.24
C LYS A 242 -8.88 16.36 20.02
N LEU A 243 -7.86 16.31 19.16
CA LEU A 243 -7.81 17.05 17.89
C LEU A 243 -8.92 16.65 16.93
N ALA A 244 -9.23 15.35 16.82
CA ALA A 244 -10.31 14.84 15.97
C ALA A 244 -11.69 15.33 16.43
N HIS A 245 -11.93 15.38 17.74
CA HIS A 245 -13.17 15.89 18.31
C HIS A 245 -13.35 17.39 18.06
N GLU A 246 -12.29 18.19 18.18
CA GLU A 246 -12.30 19.63 17.91
C GLU A 246 -12.52 19.97 16.42
N SER A 247 -12.23 19.03 15.52
CA SER A 247 -12.33 19.20 14.06
C SER A 247 -13.61 18.62 13.43
N HIS A 248 -14.54 18.10 14.23
CA HIS A 248 -15.79 17.42 13.79
C HIS A 248 -15.58 16.12 12.98
N PHE A 249 -14.40 15.49 13.03
CA PHE A 249 -14.07 14.25 12.31
C PHE A 249 -13.97 13.04 13.26
N ALA A 250 -14.97 12.86 14.13
CA ALA A 250 -14.91 11.90 15.25
C ALA A 250 -15.02 10.42 14.84
N ASP A 251 -15.46 10.09 13.62
CA ASP A 251 -15.82 8.69 13.29
C ASP A 251 -14.70 7.87 12.64
N HIS A 252 -13.60 8.49 12.20
CA HIS A 252 -12.45 7.80 11.60
C HIS A 252 -11.16 8.53 11.96
N LEU A 253 -10.33 7.92 12.82
CA LEU A 253 -9.05 8.50 13.23
C LEU A 253 -8.10 8.61 12.02
N PHE A 254 -7.99 9.84 11.51
CA PHE A 254 -7.07 10.39 10.51
C PHE A 254 -7.07 9.70 9.13
N TYR A 255 -7.59 10.42 8.12
CA TYR A 255 -7.13 10.28 6.75
C TYR A 255 -6.13 11.40 6.45
N LEU A 256 -5.13 11.13 5.61
CA LEU A 256 -4.15 12.11 5.17
C LEU A 256 -4.86 13.23 4.39
N THR A 257 -4.76 14.46 4.90
CA THR A 257 -5.31 15.65 4.24
C THR A 257 -4.23 16.37 3.43
N PRO A 258 -4.62 17.19 2.43
CA PRO A 258 -3.66 18.03 1.71
C PRO A 258 -2.82 18.95 2.61
N ALA A 259 -3.34 19.34 3.77
CA ALA A 259 -2.60 20.17 4.73
C ALA A 259 -1.45 19.39 5.41
N MET A 260 -1.65 18.10 5.69
CA MET A 260 -0.62 17.23 6.28
C MET A 260 0.52 16.93 5.30
N LEU A 261 0.26 17.01 4.00
CA LEU A 261 1.26 16.89 2.93
C LEU A 261 2.04 18.20 2.72
N LYS A 262 1.38 19.36 2.81
CA LYS A 262 2.01 20.65 2.50
C LYS A 262 2.96 21.17 3.57
N GLY A 263 2.96 20.60 4.78
CA GLY A 263 3.79 21.07 5.90
C GLY A 263 3.56 22.54 6.29
N SER A 264 2.47 23.15 5.82
CA SER A 264 2.22 24.59 5.87
C SER A 264 0.84 24.88 6.46
N GLY A 265 0.71 24.69 7.77
CA GLY A 265 -0.37 25.23 8.57
C GLY A 265 0.23 25.93 9.79
N ALA A 266 -0.25 27.12 10.13
CA ALA A 266 0.13 27.79 11.37
C ALA A 266 -0.29 26.89 12.56
N GLY A 267 0.65 26.10 13.08
CA GLY A 267 0.43 25.05 14.07
C GLY A 267 1.02 23.67 13.73
N SER A 268 1.53 23.43 12.51
CA SER A 268 2.15 22.15 12.14
C SER A 268 3.59 22.08 12.64
N GLY A 269 3.83 21.33 13.71
CA GLY A 269 5.18 20.91 14.09
C GLY A 269 5.88 20.16 12.96
N LYS A 270 7.22 20.11 12.97
CA LYS A 270 7.98 19.21 12.11
C LYS A 270 7.58 17.75 12.39
N SER A 271 7.77 16.84 11.43
CA SER A 271 7.72 15.41 11.73
C SER A 271 8.76 15.11 12.81
N ASP A 272 8.48 14.21 13.76
CA ASP A 272 9.47 13.88 14.81
C ASP A 272 10.64 13.03 14.30
N PHE A 273 10.64 12.72 13.01
CA PHE A 273 11.64 11.90 12.36
C PHE A 273 11.99 12.53 11.02
N SER A 274 13.24 12.31 10.63
CA SER A 274 13.74 12.62 9.29
C SER A 274 13.97 11.31 8.53
N VAL A 275 13.89 11.39 7.21
CA VAL A 275 14.17 10.25 6.33
C VAL A 275 15.28 10.65 5.38
N GLU A 276 16.40 9.95 5.45
CA GLU A 276 17.45 10.05 4.47
C GLU A 276 17.13 9.12 3.30
N VAL A 277 17.06 9.68 2.08
CA VAL A 277 16.70 8.98 0.85
C VAL A 277 17.98 8.62 0.11
N VAL A 278 18.39 7.34 0.17
CA VAL A 278 19.69 6.89 -0.33
C VAL A 278 19.52 6.03 -1.59
N PRO A 279 20.02 6.42 -2.77
CA PRO A 279 19.94 5.58 -3.97
C PRO A 279 20.76 4.30 -3.77
N ARG A 280 20.18 3.13 -4.06
CA ARG A 280 20.84 1.82 -3.88
C ARG A 280 21.04 1.05 -5.18
N TYR A 281 19.98 0.96 -5.97
CA TYR A 281 19.99 0.23 -7.23
C TYR A 281 19.42 1.13 -8.32
N VAL A 282 19.87 0.92 -9.55
CA VAL A 282 19.30 1.56 -10.74
C VAL A 282 18.90 0.46 -11.71
N LEU A 283 17.64 0.44 -12.11
CA LEU A 283 17.06 -0.61 -12.94
C LEU A 283 16.82 -0.05 -14.35
N SER A 284 17.59 -0.52 -15.33
CA SER A 284 17.29 -0.26 -16.75
C SER A 284 16.06 -1.03 -17.21
N ASP A 285 15.29 -0.43 -18.12
CA ASP A 285 14.02 -0.98 -18.62
C ASP A 285 14.20 -2.32 -19.39
N GLY A 286 13.12 -3.09 -19.46
CA GLY A 286 13.05 -4.33 -20.24
C GLY A 286 14.16 -5.34 -19.89
N PRO A 287 14.92 -5.87 -20.88
CA PRO A 287 15.99 -6.83 -20.67
C PRO A 287 17.25 -6.25 -20.00
N GLY A 288 17.26 -4.95 -19.67
CA GLY A 288 18.37 -4.30 -18.96
C GLY A 288 19.38 -3.59 -19.86
N ASP A 289 19.12 -3.50 -21.17
CA ASP A 289 19.94 -2.80 -22.16
C ASP A 289 19.29 -1.51 -22.69
N ALA A 290 18.15 -1.11 -22.12
CA ALA A 290 17.49 0.15 -22.42
C ALA A 290 18.12 1.32 -21.65
N SER A 291 18.19 2.48 -22.30
CA SER A 291 18.70 3.71 -21.68
C SER A 291 17.72 4.37 -20.70
N LYS A 292 16.46 3.94 -20.70
CA LYS A 292 15.38 4.44 -19.83
C LYS A 292 15.34 3.64 -18.53
N GLY A 293 15.00 4.27 -17.43
CA GLY A 293 14.63 3.62 -16.18
C GLY A 293 13.44 2.66 -16.34
N PHE A 294 13.51 1.54 -15.63
CA PHE A 294 12.44 0.56 -15.53
C PHE A 294 11.26 1.16 -14.76
N LYS A 295 10.07 1.10 -15.35
CA LYS A 295 8.82 1.51 -14.70
C LYS A 295 8.41 0.41 -13.70
N ALA A 296 9.00 0.48 -12.51
CA ALA A 296 8.74 -0.41 -11.39
C ALA A 296 7.39 -0.08 -10.76
N GLU A 297 6.52 -1.09 -10.62
CA GLU A 297 5.15 -0.92 -10.15
C GLU A 297 4.84 -1.82 -8.95
N TRP A 298 5.64 -2.85 -8.69
CA TRP A 298 5.44 -3.73 -7.55
C TRP A 298 6.74 -4.42 -7.16
N ALA A 299 6.81 -4.89 -5.92
CA ALA A 299 7.94 -5.65 -5.43
C ALA A 299 7.60 -6.64 -4.33
N THR A 300 8.37 -7.73 -4.27
CA THR A 300 8.27 -8.74 -3.23
C THR A 300 9.59 -9.47 -3.00
N ILE A 301 9.64 -10.31 -1.97
CA ILE A 301 10.81 -11.13 -1.65
C ILE A 301 10.51 -12.59 -1.98
N LYS A 302 11.33 -13.21 -2.82
CA LYS A 302 11.29 -14.65 -3.09
C LYS A 302 12.69 -15.22 -3.05
N ASP A 303 12.86 -16.32 -2.30
CA ASP A 303 14.14 -17.05 -2.19
C ASP A 303 15.33 -16.14 -1.87
N ASN A 304 15.15 -15.26 -0.88
CA ASN A 304 16.14 -14.28 -0.43
C ASN A 304 16.58 -13.27 -1.51
N ARG A 305 15.70 -12.97 -2.46
CA ARG A 305 15.92 -11.99 -3.53
C ARG A 305 14.77 -11.02 -3.59
N LEU A 306 15.11 -9.75 -3.76
CA LEU A 306 14.15 -8.72 -4.11
C LEU A 306 13.74 -8.92 -5.57
N VAL A 307 12.44 -9.08 -5.80
CA VAL A 307 11.84 -9.19 -7.13
C VAL A 307 11.02 -7.93 -7.37
N VAL A 308 11.28 -7.25 -8.48
CA VAL A 308 10.61 -6.01 -8.88
C VAL A 308 10.01 -6.20 -10.26
N GLY A 309 8.73 -5.90 -10.43
CA GLY A 309 8.07 -5.95 -11.73
C GLY A 309 7.43 -4.62 -12.10
N GLY A 310 6.94 -4.57 -13.34
CA GLY A 310 6.20 -3.44 -13.88
C GLY A 310 4.76 -3.84 -14.18
N LEU A 311 4.13 -3.08 -15.10
CA LEU A 311 2.71 -3.20 -15.45
C LEU A 311 2.25 -4.61 -15.87
N GLY A 312 3.14 -5.48 -16.33
CA GLY A 312 2.81 -6.87 -16.68
C GLY A 312 1.99 -7.05 -17.96
N LYS A 313 1.89 -6.01 -18.79
CA LYS A 313 1.34 -6.08 -20.15
C LYS A 313 2.26 -5.43 -21.16
N GLU A 314 1.96 -5.58 -22.44
CA GLU A 314 2.63 -4.85 -23.50
C GLU A 314 2.54 -3.32 -23.24
N TRP A 315 3.63 -2.62 -23.52
CA TRP A 315 3.58 -1.17 -23.66
C TRP A 315 2.88 -0.85 -24.98
N THR A 316 1.86 0.00 -24.89
CA THR A 316 1.01 0.37 -26.02
C THR A 316 0.96 1.88 -26.16
N THR A 317 0.56 2.38 -27.32
CA THR A 317 0.03 3.74 -27.44
C THR A 317 -1.24 3.90 -26.58
N GLY A 318 -1.73 5.13 -26.40
CA GLY A 318 -3.00 5.41 -25.72
C GLY A 318 -4.25 4.78 -26.37
N LYS A 319 -4.10 4.16 -27.55
CA LYS A 319 -5.14 3.44 -28.31
C LYS A 319 -4.86 1.94 -28.45
N GLY A 320 -3.96 1.39 -27.64
CA GLY A 320 -3.75 -0.05 -27.54
C GLY A 320 -2.87 -0.66 -28.64
N VAL A 321 -2.17 0.15 -29.43
CA VAL A 321 -1.22 -0.36 -30.44
C VAL A 321 0.10 -0.71 -29.75
N VAL A 322 0.53 -1.97 -29.84
CA VAL A 322 1.76 -2.47 -29.19
C VAL A 322 3.00 -1.77 -29.72
N VAL A 323 3.88 -1.38 -28.81
CA VAL A 323 5.19 -0.79 -29.09
C VAL A 323 6.32 -1.74 -28.69
N HIS A 324 6.29 -2.29 -27.47
CA HIS A 324 7.27 -3.25 -26.95
C HIS A 324 6.73 -4.01 -25.73
N THR A 325 7.46 -5.02 -25.25
CA THR A 325 7.07 -5.89 -24.12
C THR A 325 7.83 -5.60 -22.82
N HIS A 326 8.62 -4.52 -22.75
CA HIS A 326 9.46 -4.22 -21.57
C HIS A 326 8.77 -4.26 -20.20
N PRO A 327 7.51 -3.79 -20.02
CA PRO A 327 6.84 -3.89 -18.71
C PRO A 327 6.52 -5.32 -18.27
N GLN A 328 6.72 -6.31 -19.14
CA GLN A 328 6.57 -7.75 -18.86
C GLN A 328 7.89 -8.40 -18.42
N TRP A 329 8.97 -7.63 -18.26
CA TRP A 329 10.21 -8.08 -17.64
C TRP A 329 10.18 -7.81 -16.14
N ILE A 330 10.78 -8.67 -15.34
CA ILE A 330 11.07 -8.40 -13.93
C ILE A 330 12.57 -8.21 -13.70
N LYS A 331 12.91 -7.62 -12.57
CA LYS A 331 14.27 -7.43 -12.06
C LYS A 331 14.39 -8.22 -10.78
N GLN A 332 15.44 -9.04 -10.67
CA GLN A 332 15.73 -9.82 -9.48
C GLN A 332 17.10 -9.42 -8.92
N ILE A 333 17.13 -9.01 -7.66
CA ILE A 333 18.32 -8.52 -6.97
C ILE A 333 18.63 -9.47 -5.81
N ASP A 334 19.84 -10.01 -5.78
CA ASP A 334 20.29 -10.86 -4.67
C ASP A 334 20.97 -10.07 -3.55
N GLY A 335 21.33 -10.75 -2.46
CA GLY A 335 21.98 -10.12 -1.29
C GLY A 335 23.37 -9.52 -1.56
N THR A 336 23.97 -9.77 -2.73
CA THR A 336 25.22 -9.12 -3.15
C THR A 336 24.97 -7.88 -4.00
N GLY A 337 23.70 -7.57 -4.30
CA GLY A 337 23.30 -6.48 -5.18
C GLY A 337 23.36 -6.82 -6.67
N ARG A 338 23.61 -8.09 -7.03
CA ARG A 338 23.61 -8.50 -8.44
C ARG A 338 22.18 -8.49 -8.98
N ILE A 339 22.01 -7.84 -10.13
CA ILE A 339 20.72 -7.71 -10.83
C ILE A 339 20.63 -8.74 -11.96
N ARG A 340 19.50 -9.43 -12.06
CA ARG A 340 19.11 -10.27 -13.20
C ARG A 340 17.82 -9.73 -13.81
N HIS A 341 17.75 -9.75 -15.14
CA HIS A 341 16.59 -9.35 -15.92
C HIS A 341 15.93 -10.61 -16.45
N LEU A 342 14.67 -10.85 -16.10
CA LEU A 342 13.96 -12.08 -16.46
C LEU A 342 12.74 -11.73 -17.31
N ASP A 343 12.62 -12.37 -18.47
CA ASP A 343 11.42 -12.27 -19.30
C ASP A 343 10.29 -13.01 -18.58
N TRP A 344 9.28 -12.25 -18.19
CA TRP A 344 8.12 -12.75 -17.47
C TRP A 344 6.85 -12.76 -18.31
N LYS A 345 6.96 -12.45 -19.61
CA LYS A 345 5.83 -12.47 -20.54
C LYS A 345 5.01 -13.76 -20.48
N PRO A 346 5.59 -14.97 -20.44
CA PRO A 346 4.80 -16.21 -20.38
C PRO A 346 3.91 -16.30 -19.12
N PHE A 347 4.37 -15.80 -17.97
CA PHE A 347 3.63 -15.84 -16.71
C PHE A 347 2.48 -14.83 -16.70
N TYR A 348 2.72 -13.62 -17.22
CA TYR A 348 1.66 -12.63 -17.41
C TYR A 348 0.61 -13.11 -18.42
N ASP A 349 1.03 -13.75 -19.52
CA ASP A 349 0.13 -14.34 -20.51
C ASP A 349 -0.73 -15.46 -19.90
N ALA A 350 -0.15 -16.32 -19.06
CA ALA A 350 -0.86 -17.38 -18.36
C ALA A 350 -1.95 -16.81 -17.43
N MET A 351 -1.64 -15.77 -16.65
CA MET A 351 -2.64 -15.07 -15.84
C MET A 351 -3.77 -14.52 -16.70
N ARG A 352 -3.45 -13.79 -17.78
CA ARG A 352 -4.46 -13.23 -18.70
C ARG A 352 -5.34 -14.30 -19.33
N ALA A 353 -4.76 -15.44 -19.73
CA ALA A 353 -5.50 -16.57 -20.28
C ALA A 353 -6.48 -17.16 -19.26
N SER A 354 -6.04 -17.34 -18.00
CA SER A 354 -6.87 -17.90 -16.93
C SER A 354 -8.06 -17.01 -16.56
N THR A 355 -7.96 -15.70 -16.79
CA THR A 355 -8.99 -14.72 -16.43
C THR A 355 -9.87 -14.26 -17.59
N GLY A 356 -9.66 -14.79 -18.81
CA GLY A 356 -10.40 -14.37 -20.01
C GLY A 356 -10.04 -12.95 -20.48
N THR A 357 -8.83 -12.49 -20.18
CA THR A 357 -8.32 -11.15 -20.51
C THR A 357 -7.06 -11.23 -21.39
N SER A 358 -6.95 -12.27 -22.23
CA SER A 358 -5.90 -12.40 -23.24
C SER A 358 -5.95 -11.22 -24.22
N PHE A 359 -4.80 -10.87 -24.80
CA PHE A 359 -4.68 -9.81 -25.79
C PHE A 359 -5.76 -9.97 -26.90
N PRO A 360 -6.51 -8.89 -27.27
CA PRO A 360 -6.25 -7.49 -26.94
C PRO A 360 -6.73 -7.03 -25.55
N GLY A 361 -7.41 -7.89 -24.78
CA GLY A 361 -7.64 -7.67 -23.35
C GLY A 361 -6.33 -7.62 -22.55
N TYR A 362 -6.43 -7.19 -21.30
CA TYR A 362 -5.25 -6.97 -20.45
C TYR A 362 -5.56 -7.04 -18.95
N LEU A 363 -4.48 -7.25 -18.20
CA LEU A 363 -4.36 -6.93 -16.78
C LEU A 363 -3.27 -5.88 -16.64
N ILE A 364 -3.43 -4.96 -15.68
CA ILE A 364 -2.33 -4.10 -15.20
C ILE A 364 -2.02 -4.52 -13.78
N HIS A 365 -0.75 -4.83 -13.51
CA HIS A 365 -0.27 -5.24 -12.20
C HIS A 365 0.54 -4.10 -11.56
N GLU A 366 0.08 -3.63 -10.41
CA GLU A 366 0.81 -2.72 -9.50
C GLU A 366 1.00 -3.37 -8.12
N SER A 367 0.66 -4.64 -7.96
CA SER A 367 0.93 -5.32 -6.70
C SER A 367 1.06 -6.83 -6.88
N ALA A 368 2.09 -7.38 -6.25
CA ALA A 368 2.35 -8.81 -6.22
C ALA A 368 3.13 -9.18 -4.95
N VAL A 369 2.79 -10.30 -4.33
CA VAL A 369 3.51 -10.83 -3.16
C VAL A 369 3.71 -12.34 -3.32
N TRP A 370 4.92 -12.81 -3.02
CA TRP A 370 5.21 -14.23 -2.87
C TRP A 370 4.96 -14.66 -1.42
N SER A 371 4.12 -15.68 -1.22
CA SER A 371 3.97 -16.34 0.08
C SER A 371 4.92 -17.54 0.14
N PRO A 372 5.95 -17.54 1.01
CA PRO A 372 6.77 -18.72 1.24
C PRO A 372 5.99 -19.84 1.95
N LEU A 373 4.96 -19.51 2.74
CA LEU A 373 4.11 -20.47 3.45
C LEU A 373 3.24 -21.26 2.47
N HIS A 374 2.57 -20.57 1.56
CA HIS A 374 1.70 -21.19 0.56
C HIS A 374 2.47 -21.71 -0.65
N ARG A 375 3.72 -21.24 -0.84
CA ARG A 375 4.50 -21.42 -2.07
C ARG A 375 3.75 -20.94 -3.32
N GLN A 376 3.10 -19.79 -3.19
CA GLN A 376 2.26 -19.21 -4.24
C GLN A 376 2.57 -17.73 -4.42
N TRP A 377 2.40 -17.28 -5.66
CA TRP A 377 2.32 -15.87 -6.01
C TRP A 377 0.89 -15.39 -5.85
N TYR A 378 0.73 -14.21 -5.28
CA TYR A 378 -0.54 -13.50 -5.18
C TYR A 378 -0.43 -12.18 -5.92
N PHE A 379 -1.48 -11.83 -6.67
CA PHE A 379 -1.58 -10.56 -7.38
C PHE A 379 -2.96 -9.96 -7.13
N LEU A 380 -2.98 -8.64 -6.90
CA LEU A 380 -4.19 -7.83 -6.99
C LEU A 380 -4.00 -6.88 -8.18
N PRO A 381 -4.45 -7.27 -9.39
CA PRO A 381 -4.32 -6.39 -10.54
C PRO A 381 -5.02 -5.05 -10.26
N ARG A 382 -4.39 -3.95 -10.66
CA ARG A 382 -5.02 -2.63 -10.62
C ARG A 382 -6.20 -2.58 -11.55
N ARG A 383 -6.01 -3.08 -12.78
CA ARG A 383 -6.97 -3.02 -13.88
C ARG A 383 -7.18 -4.39 -14.49
N ALA A 384 -8.40 -4.65 -14.96
CA ALA A 384 -8.74 -5.82 -15.75
C ALA A 384 -9.73 -5.47 -16.86
N SER A 385 -9.46 -5.94 -18.08
CA SER A 385 -10.31 -5.69 -19.24
C SER A 385 -10.24 -6.84 -20.25
N SER A 386 -11.38 -7.24 -20.80
CA SER A 386 -11.43 -8.09 -22.00
C SER A 386 -11.35 -7.28 -23.30
N GLU A 387 -11.46 -5.96 -23.23
CA GLU A 387 -11.39 -5.02 -24.35
C GLU A 387 -9.97 -4.46 -24.51
N PRO A 388 -9.59 -3.98 -25.73
CA PRO A 388 -8.33 -3.31 -25.98
C PRO A 388 -8.04 -2.15 -25.03
N TYR A 389 -6.76 -1.91 -24.73
CA TYR A 389 -6.33 -0.77 -23.94
C TYR A 389 -6.71 0.57 -24.62
N ASP A 390 -7.34 1.45 -23.84
CA ASP A 390 -7.59 2.85 -24.16
C ASP A 390 -7.38 3.64 -22.88
N GLU A 391 -6.52 4.66 -22.94
CA GLU A 391 -6.07 5.41 -21.76
C GLU A 391 -7.21 6.05 -20.96
N VAL A 392 -8.29 6.47 -21.64
CA VAL A 392 -9.45 7.10 -20.99
C VAL A 392 -10.36 6.05 -20.38
N GLN A 393 -10.58 4.94 -21.09
CA GLN A 393 -11.42 3.87 -20.57
C GLN A 393 -10.76 3.12 -19.39
N ASP A 394 -9.42 3.07 -19.35
CA ASP A 394 -8.65 2.38 -18.32
C ASP A 394 -8.88 2.96 -16.91
N GLU A 395 -9.14 4.27 -16.79
CA GLU A 395 -9.51 4.92 -15.52
C GLU A 395 -10.67 4.21 -14.80
N LEU A 396 -11.56 3.56 -15.57
CA LEU A 396 -12.75 2.84 -15.11
C LEU A 396 -12.62 1.30 -15.18
N ARG A 397 -11.40 0.76 -15.30
CA ARG A 397 -11.15 -0.70 -15.34
C ARG A 397 -10.67 -1.28 -14.02
N GLY A 398 -10.92 -0.58 -12.90
CA GLY A 398 -10.67 -1.11 -11.56
C GLY A 398 -11.32 -2.48 -11.37
N THR A 399 -10.61 -3.39 -10.70
CA THR A 399 -11.05 -4.77 -10.48
C THR A 399 -11.02 -5.14 -9.00
N ASN A 400 -11.67 -6.24 -8.66
CA ASN A 400 -11.70 -6.79 -7.31
C ASN A 400 -11.12 -8.22 -7.25
N TRP A 401 -10.24 -8.56 -8.19
CA TRP A 401 -9.70 -9.91 -8.31
C TRP A 401 -8.43 -10.09 -7.48
N LEU A 402 -8.39 -11.18 -6.73
CA LEU A 402 -7.17 -11.79 -6.21
C LEU A 402 -6.81 -12.98 -7.09
N LEU A 403 -5.63 -12.93 -7.70
CA LEU A 403 -5.07 -14.06 -8.43
C LEU A 403 -4.07 -14.77 -7.53
N ALA A 404 -4.20 -16.08 -7.39
CA ALA A 404 -3.19 -16.92 -6.76
C ALA A 404 -2.64 -17.90 -7.79
N ALA A 405 -1.32 -17.96 -7.93
CA ALA A 405 -0.64 -18.83 -8.88
C ALA A 405 0.40 -19.69 -8.16
N ASP A 406 0.53 -20.95 -8.56
CA ASP A 406 1.69 -21.74 -8.12
C ASP A 406 3.01 -21.17 -8.67
N GLU A 407 4.13 -21.70 -8.18
CA GLU A 407 5.47 -21.24 -8.55
C GLU A 407 5.76 -21.25 -10.06
N ARG A 408 5.04 -22.07 -10.83
CA ARG A 408 5.22 -22.24 -12.27
C ARG A 408 4.11 -21.60 -13.11
N PHE A 409 3.10 -21.03 -12.45
CA PHE A 409 1.86 -20.53 -13.07
C PHE A 409 1.15 -21.62 -13.89
N GLU A 410 1.28 -22.89 -13.49
CA GLU A 410 0.57 -24.01 -14.10
C GLU A 410 -0.88 -24.05 -13.59
N THR A 411 -1.07 -23.72 -12.31
CA THR A 411 -2.38 -23.52 -11.67
C THR A 411 -2.55 -22.06 -11.27
N ILE A 412 -3.63 -21.44 -11.74
CA ILE A 412 -3.99 -20.06 -11.41
C ILE A 412 -5.46 -20.05 -10.99
N THR A 413 -5.75 -19.51 -9.81
CA THR A 413 -7.10 -19.33 -9.29
C THR A 413 -7.43 -17.85 -9.15
N ARG A 414 -8.69 -17.51 -9.41
CA ARG A 414 -9.23 -16.16 -9.23
C ARG A 414 -10.27 -16.17 -8.11
N THR A 415 -10.08 -15.31 -7.12
CA THR A 415 -11.06 -15.02 -6.06
C THR A 415 -11.56 -13.59 -6.23
N GLU A 416 -12.85 -13.35 -6.03
CA GLU A 416 -13.44 -12.00 -6.05
C GLU A 416 -13.56 -11.45 -4.63
N ILE A 417 -13.10 -10.22 -4.43
CA ILE A 417 -13.07 -9.55 -3.13
C ILE A 417 -14.17 -8.51 -3.06
N GLY A 418 -15.23 -8.77 -2.29
CA GLY A 418 -16.34 -7.82 -2.15
C GLY A 418 -16.96 -7.42 -3.50
N ARG A 419 -17.32 -6.14 -3.65
CA ARG A 419 -17.89 -5.60 -4.89
C ARG A 419 -16.86 -4.80 -5.69
N VAL A 420 -16.92 -4.91 -7.02
CA VAL A 420 -16.10 -4.08 -7.90
C VAL A 420 -16.49 -2.60 -7.78
N GLU A 421 -15.49 -1.74 -7.63
CA GLU A 421 -15.61 -0.29 -7.77
C GLU A 421 -14.72 0.12 -8.96
N PRO A 422 -15.29 0.36 -10.15
CA PRO A 422 -14.53 0.56 -11.38
C PRO A 422 -13.49 1.69 -11.34
N ARG A 423 -13.70 2.68 -10.48
CA ARG A 423 -12.78 3.83 -10.32
C ARG A 423 -11.55 3.52 -9.45
N ARG A 424 -11.59 2.43 -8.68
CA ARG A 424 -10.54 2.09 -7.70
C ARG A 424 -9.75 0.87 -8.19
N GLY A 425 -8.44 1.05 -8.33
CA GLY A 425 -7.52 -0.03 -8.65
C GLY A 425 -6.59 -0.32 -7.48
N PHE A 426 -6.28 -1.59 -7.23
CA PHE A 426 -5.26 -1.96 -6.24
C PHE A 426 -3.89 -1.42 -6.65
N SER A 427 -3.17 -0.83 -5.69
CA SER A 427 -1.84 -0.23 -5.89
C SER A 427 -0.73 -0.87 -5.06
N SER A 428 -1.05 -1.53 -3.94
CA SER A 428 -0.07 -2.31 -3.15
C SER A 428 -0.82 -3.21 -2.16
N PHE A 429 -0.18 -4.29 -1.72
CA PHE A 429 -0.68 -5.09 -0.60
C PHE A 429 0.44 -5.84 0.11
N LYS A 430 0.16 -6.29 1.35
CA LYS A 430 1.00 -7.20 2.13
C LYS A 430 0.12 -8.19 2.89
N PHE A 431 0.64 -9.36 3.21
CA PHE A 431 0.01 -10.27 4.17
C PHE A 431 0.10 -9.69 5.57
N VAL A 432 -0.98 -9.78 6.35
CA VAL A 432 -0.97 -9.38 7.75
C VAL A 432 -0.13 -10.38 8.53
N PRO A 433 0.92 -9.95 9.27
CA PRO A 433 1.77 -10.87 10.02
C PRO A 433 0.99 -11.71 11.01
N TYR A 434 1.44 -12.96 11.22
CA TYR A 434 0.83 -13.92 12.15
C TYR A 434 -0.59 -14.38 11.78
N THR A 435 -0.96 -14.30 10.50
CA THR A 435 -2.24 -14.83 9.97
C THR A 435 -2.05 -16.05 9.05
N ASP A 436 -0.85 -16.63 9.06
CA ASP A 436 -0.43 -17.69 8.12
C ASP A 436 -0.71 -17.31 6.66
N ASP A 437 -0.43 -16.04 6.31
CA ASP A 437 -0.71 -15.44 4.99
C ASP A 437 -2.18 -15.57 4.53
N ASN A 438 -3.14 -15.74 5.45
CA ASN A 438 -4.56 -15.85 5.09
C ASN A 438 -5.27 -14.50 5.00
N GLU A 439 -4.69 -13.44 5.57
CA GLU A 439 -5.29 -12.10 5.59
C GLU A 439 -4.38 -11.08 4.91
N ILE A 440 -4.96 -10.21 4.11
CA ILE A 440 -4.27 -9.21 3.28
C ILE A 440 -4.74 -7.81 3.67
N ILE A 441 -3.79 -6.91 3.89
CA ILE A 441 -4.04 -5.46 3.84
C ILE A 441 -3.65 -4.93 2.45
N ALA A 442 -4.55 -4.20 1.81
CA ALA A 442 -4.33 -3.67 0.46
C ALA A 442 -4.74 -2.20 0.36
N ILE A 443 -4.01 -1.46 -0.48
CA ILE A 443 -4.36 -0.10 -0.88
C ILE A 443 -5.01 -0.13 -2.27
N LYS A 444 -6.05 0.69 -2.42
CA LYS A 444 -6.60 1.06 -3.73
C LYS A 444 -6.45 2.56 -3.95
N THR A 445 -6.08 2.96 -5.16
CA THR A 445 -6.09 4.37 -5.57
C THR A 445 -7.18 4.64 -6.60
N GLU A 446 -7.77 5.84 -6.52
CA GLU A 446 -8.72 6.39 -7.49
C GLU A 446 -8.04 7.55 -8.20
N GLU A 447 -8.00 7.48 -9.53
CA GLU A 447 -7.55 8.56 -10.41
C GLU A 447 -8.59 8.67 -11.53
N VAL A 448 -9.53 9.60 -11.37
CA VAL A 448 -10.62 9.80 -12.32
C VAL A 448 -10.82 11.28 -12.54
N ALA A 449 -10.70 11.71 -13.79
CA ALA A 449 -10.83 13.13 -14.17
C ALA A 449 -9.97 14.07 -13.29
N GLY A 450 -8.77 13.63 -12.91
CA GLY A 450 -7.81 14.39 -12.11
C GLY A 450 -8.08 14.43 -10.60
N LYS A 451 -9.12 13.76 -10.10
CA LYS A 451 -9.34 13.57 -8.65
C LYS A 451 -8.53 12.37 -8.16
N LEU A 452 -7.74 12.58 -7.11
CA LEU A 452 -6.92 11.55 -6.48
C LEU A 452 -7.45 11.18 -5.09
N SER A 453 -7.57 9.90 -4.79
CA SER A 453 -7.78 9.43 -3.41
C SER A 453 -7.26 8.02 -3.21
N SER A 454 -6.95 7.70 -1.95
CA SER A 454 -6.45 6.37 -1.57
C SER A 454 -7.31 5.76 -0.46
N TYR A 455 -7.53 4.45 -0.56
CA TYR A 455 -8.35 3.65 0.34
C TYR A 455 -7.57 2.44 0.82
N VAL A 456 -7.78 2.03 2.07
CA VAL A 456 -7.32 0.76 2.61
C VAL A 456 -8.48 -0.24 2.71
N THR A 457 -8.22 -1.50 2.46
CA THR A 457 -9.16 -2.60 2.70
C THR A 457 -8.41 -3.81 3.23
N ILE A 458 -9.10 -4.66 3.99
CA ILE A 458 -8.56 -5.90 4.54
C ILE A 458 -9.52 -7.03 4.23
N PHE A 459 -8.99 -8.14 3.78
CA PHE A 459 -9.77 -9.31 3.39
C PHE A 459 -8.95 -10.59 3.49
N THR A 460 -9.64 -11.72 3.57
CA THR A 460 -9.00 -13.03 3.52
C THR A 460 -8.69 -13.44 2.08
N ILE A 461 -7.74 -14.36 1.89
CA ILE A 461 -7.45 -14.97 0.56
C ILE A 461 -8.65 -15.70 -0.05
N TYR A 462 -9.70 -15.96 0.75
CA TYR A 462 -10.96 -16.59 0.34
C TYR A 462 -12.04 -15.58 -0.07
N GLY A 463 -11.76 -14.28 0.01
CA GLY A 463 -12.66 -13.20 -0.42
C GLY A 463 -13.56 -12.61 0.66
N GLU A 464 -13.40 -13.01 1.92
CA GLU A 464 -14.12 -12.41 3.04
C GLU A 464 -13.53 -11.04 3.37
N VAL A 465 -14.36 -9.99 3.32
CA VAL A 465 -13.93 -8.62 3.63
C VAL A 465 -14.01 -8.38 5.14
N LEU A 466 -12.85 -8.13 5.75
CA LEU A 466 -12.68 -7.86 7.18
C LEU A 466 -12.70 -6.35 7.49
N LEU A 467 -12.25 -5.53 6.53
CA LEU A 467 -12.38 -4.07 6.53
C LEU A 467 -12.75 -3.60 5.12
N PRO A 468 -13.94 -3.01 4.90
CA PRO A 468 -14.30 -2.44 3.61
C PRO A 468 -13.40 -1.25 3.25
N ASP A 469 -13.39 -0.87 1.96
CA ASP A 469 -12.66 0.30 1.47
C ASP A 469 -12.88 1.52 2.38
N THR A 470 -11.84 1.88 3.13
CA THR A 470 -11.82 2.98 4.09
C THR A 470 -10.88 4.04 3.57
N LEU A 471 -11.35 5.27 3.43
CA LEU A 471 -10.55 6.39 2.91
C LEU A 471 -9.37 6.67 3.85
N ILE A 472 -8.16 6.71 3.30
CA ILE A 472 -6.93 7.00 4.05
C ILE A 472 -6.16 8.21 3.51
N ALA A 473 -6.44 8.68 2.29
CA ALA A 473 -5.86 9.92 1.77
C ALA A 473 -6.77 10.63 0.75
N LEU A 474 -6.80 11.96 0.82
CA LEU A 474 -7.38 12.83 -0.19
C LEU A 474 -6.27 13.54 -0.99
N ASP A 475 -6.49 13.70 -2.28
CA ASP A 475 -5.58 14.36 -3.22
C ASP A 475 -4.17 13.75 -3.26
N ALA A 476 -4.06 12.45 -2.99
CA ALA A 476 -2.82 11.70 -3.05
C ALA A 476 -3.06 10.23 -3.42
N LYS A 477 -2.15 9.67 -4.22
CA LYS A 477 -2.05 8.23 -4.48
C LYS A 477 -1.02 7.66 -3.50
N LEU A 478 -1.44 6.69 -2.70
CA LEU A 478 -0.54 5.87 -1.90
C LEU A 478 -0.33 4.56 -2.67
N GLU A 479 0.91 4.32 -3.11
CA GLU A 479 1.22 3.23 -4.04
C GLU A 479 2.19 2.20 -3.44
N GLY A 480 2.60 2.37 -2.19
CA GLY A 480 3.29 1.32 -1.45
C GLY A 480 2.79 1.23 -0.02
N ILE A 481 2.67 0.01 0.51
CA ILE A 481 2.44 -0.24 1.94
C ILE A 481 3.39 -1.32 2.46
N GLU A 482 3.93 -1.13 3.66
CA GLU A 482 4.78 -2.10 4.33
C GLU A 482 4.62 -2.04 5.85
N PHE A 483 4.90 -3.16 6.53
CA PHE A 483 5.06 -3.21 7.98
C PHE A 483 6.50 -2.81 8.38
N ILE A 484 6.67 -1.64 9.01
CA ILE A 484 7.97 -0.92 9.10
C ILE A 484 8.66 -0.93 10.45
#